data_AF-A0A1E4B5B5-F1
#
_entry.id   AF-A0A1E4B5B5-F1
#
_cell.length_a   1.000
_cell.length_b   1.000
_cell.length_c   1.000
_cell.angle_alpha   90.00
_cell.angle_beta   90.00
_cell.angle_gamma   90.00
#
_symmetry.space_group_name_H-M   'P 1'
#
loop_
_entity.id
_entity.type
_entity.pdbx_description
1 polymer ?
#
loop_
_entity_poly.entity_id
_entity_poly.type
_entity_poly.pdbx_seq_one_letter_code
_entity_poly.pdbx_strand_id
1 'polypeptide(L)' 'MSILYLVLPLALVIVLAAVLAFIWAARRGQFDDLETPALRMLHDDDAPRKDKSKA' A
#
# COMPACT_ATOMS: atom_id res chain seq x y z
N MET A 1 -0.86 10.97 37.08
CA MET A 1 -1.11 12.00 36.05
C MET A 1 0.19 12.44 35.37
N SER A 2 0.99 11.50 34.87
CA SER A 2 2.28 11.75 34.21
C SER A 2 2.35 11.14 32.82
N ILE A 3 1.64 10.02 32.60
CA ILE A 3 1.57 9.31 31.32
C ILE A 3 1.05 10.20 30.18
N LEU A 4 0.18 11.17 30.48
CA LEU A 4 -0.36 12.11 29.49
C LEU A 4 0.74 12.93 28.81
N TYR A 5 1.81 13.28 29.53
CA TYR A 5 2.95 13.99 28.95
C TYR A 5 3.77 13.14 27.97
N LEU A 6 3.64 11.82 28.02
CA LEU A 6 4.28 10.91 27.08
C LEU A 6 3.35 10.53 25.93
N VAL A 7 2.09 10.23 26.23
CA VAL A 7 1.10 9.76 25.26
C VAL A 7 0.68 10.87 24.31
N LEU A 8 0.51 12.10 24.79
CA LEU A 8 0.10 13.23 23.96
C LEU A 8 1.11 13.55 22.83
N PRO A 9 2.42 13.76 23.10
CA PRO A 9 3.37 14.00 22.03
C PRO A 9 3.56 12.77 21.14
N LEU A 10 3.52 11.56 21.70
CA LEU A 10 3.63 10.34 20.89
C LEU A 10 2.47 10.22 19.89
N ALA A 11 1.24 10.50 20.32
CA ALA A 11 0.07 10.51 19.44
C ALA A 11 0.21 11.56 18.32
N LEU A 12 0.68 12.77 18.65
CA LEU A 12 0.93 13.81 17.66
C LEU A 12 1.98 13.39 16.62
N VAL A 13 3.07 12.74 17.04
CA VAL A 13 4.11 12.21 16.15
C VAL A 13 3.54 11.13 15.23
N ILE A 14 2.71 10.22 15.74
CA ILE A 14 2.08 9.16 14.95
C ILE A 14 1.16 9.76 13.88
N VAL A 15 0.32 10.73 14.26
CA VAL A 15 -0.59 11.42 13.32
C VAL A 15 0.22 12.15 12.25
N LEU A 16 1.27 12.88 12.64
CA LEU A 16 2.13 13.58 11.70
C LEU A 16 2.81 12.63 10.72
N ALA A 17 3.35 11.51 11.23
CA ALA A 17 3.97 10.47 10.40
C ALA A 17 2.97 9.86 9.41
N ALA A 18 1.74 9.58 9.83
CA ALA A 18 0.69 9.07 8.97
C ALA A 18 0.33 10.06 7.85
N VAL A 19 0.20 11.36 8.16
CA VAL A 19 -0.07 12.40 7.15
C VAL A 19 1.08 12.54 6.16
N LEU A 20 2.33 12.54 6.63
CA LEU A 20 3.50 12.63 5.76
C LEU A 20 3.61 11.39 4.84
N ALA A 21 3.39 10.19 5.38
CA ALA A 21 3.38 8.95 4.61
C ALA A 21 2.26 8.98 3.55
N PHE A 22 1.08 9.47 3.90
CA PHE A 22 -0.04 9.62 2.96
C PHE A 22 0.29 10.59 1.83
N ILE A 23 0.79 11.79 2.14
CA ILE A 23 1.16 12.79 1.13
C ILE A 23 2.25 12.23 0.21
N TRP A 24 3.24 11.53 0.77
CA TRP A 24 4.29 10.89 -0.01
C TRP A 24 3.74 9.81 -0.95
N ALA A 25 2.88 8.92 -0.46
CA ALA A 25 2.23 7.88 -1.27
C ALA A 25 1.38 8.48 -2.40
N ALA A 26 0.62 9.53 -2.09
CA ALA A 26 -0.18 10.26 -3.08
C ALA A 26 0.68 10.92 -4.16
N ARG A 27 1.80 11.55 -3.78
CA ARG A 27 2.74 12.14 -4.75
C ARG A 27 3.49 11.10 -5.58
N ARG A 28 3.61 9.86 -5.09
CA ARG A 28 4.23 8.74 -5.82
C ARG A 28 3.25 8.03 -6.76
N GLY A 29 2.02 8.52 -6.88
CA GLY A 29 1.00 7.94 -7.75
C GLY A 29 0.55 6.54 -7.32
N GLN A 30 0.73 6.18 -6.04
CA GLN A 30 0.33 4.85 -5.55
C GLN A 30 -1.17 4.59 -5.72
N PHE A 31 -1.99 5.64 -5.78
CA PHE A 31 -3.44 5.57 -5.94
C PHE A 31 -3.90 5.75 -7.38
N ASP A 32 -2.98 5.94 -8.34
CA ASP A 32 -3.33 6.20 -9.74
C ASP A 32 -3.68 4.90 -10.49
N ASP A 33 -3.20 3.75 -9.99
CA ASP A 33 -3.46 2.44 -10.57
C ASP A 33 -4.61 1.71 -9.86
N LEU A 34 -5.85 2.03 -10.25
CA LEU A 34 -7.06 1.35 -9.80
C LEU A 34 -7.60 0.34 -10.84
N GLU A 35 -7.11 0.39 -12.07
CA GLU A 35 -7.64 -0.38 -13.22
C GLU A 35 -6.87 -1.69 -13.45
N THR A 36 -5.53 -1.66 -13.36
CA THR A 36 -4.67 -2.83 -13.61
C THR A 36 -4.99 -4.04 -12.71
N PRO A 37 -5.36 -3.89 -11.42
CA PRO A 37 -5.71 -5.02 -10.57
C PRO A 37 -6.94 -5.80 -11.05
N ALA A 38 -7.99 -5.10 -11.50
CA ALA A 38 -9.22 -5.72 -11.96
C ALA A 38 -9.03 -6.44 -13.30
N LEU A 39 -8.24 -5.84 -14.21
CA LEU A 39 -7.95 -6.43 -15.50
C LEU A 39 -7.03 -7.66 -15.41
N ARG A 40 -6.14 -7.70 -14.40
CA ARG A 40 -5.29 -8.87 -14.13
C ARG A 40 -6.10 -10.13 -13.83
N MET A 41 -7.18 -10.01 -13.05
CA MET A 41 -8.05 -11.16 -12.75
C MET A 41 -8.75 -11.70 -14.01
N LEU A 42 -9.04 -10.86 -14.99
CA LEU A 42 -9.66 -11.27 -16.24
C LEU A 42 -8.64 -11.87 -17.24
N HIS A 43 -7.40 -11.39 -17.24
CA HIS A 43 -6.35 -11.83 -18.18
C HIS A 43 -5.46 -12.97 -17.65
N ASP A 44 -5.51 -13.30 -16.35
CA ASP A 44 -4.75 -14.42 -15.77
C ASP A 44 -5.21 -15.79 -16.31
N ASP A 45 -6.45 -15.90 -16.80
CA ASP A 45 -7.00 -17.12 -17.40
C ASP A 45 -6.49 -17.39 -18.83
N ASP A 46 -6.00 -16.36 -19.54
CA ASP A 46 -5.50 -16.45 -20.91
C ASP A 46 -3.98 -16.67 -21.00
N ALA A 47 -3.27 -16.68 -19.86
CA ALA A 47 -1.84 -16.96 -19.84
C ALA A 47 -1.61 -18.43 -20.21
N PRO A 48 -0.88 -18.76 -21.31
CA PRO A 48 -0.55 -20.13 -21.61
C PRO A 48 0.27 -20.67 -20.46
N ARG A 49 -0.27 -21.67 -19.75
CA ARG A 49 0.42 -22.43 -18.72
C ARG A 49 1.71 -22.94 -19.35
N LYS A 50 2.83 -22.25 -19.10
CA LYS A 50 4.15 -22.75 -19.49
C LYS A 50 4.37 -24.02 -18.68
N ASP A 51 4.01 -25.13 -19.29
CA ASP A 51 4.28 -26.46 -18.83
C ASP A 51 5.79 -26.56 -18.60
N LYS A 52 6.17 -26.58 -17.33
CA LYS A 52 7.54 -26.84 -16.89
C LYS A 52 7.78 -28.35 -16.73
N SER A 53 7.13 -29.18 -17.54
CA SER A 53 7.54 -30.57 -17.72
C SER A 53 8.65 -30.66 -18.77
N LYS A 54 9.87 -30.36 -18.32
CA LYS A 54 11.09 -30.94 -18.90
C LYS A 54 11.90 -31.52 -17.75
N ALA A 55 11.71 -32.82 -17.53
CA ALA A 55 12.68 -33.70 -16.91
C ALA A 55 13.58 -34.27 -18.01
#